data_AF-A0A924R8R0-F1
#
_entry.id   AF-A0A924R8R0-F1
#
_cell.length_a   1.000
_cell.length_b   1.000
_cell.length_c   1.000
_cell.angle_alpha   90.00
_cell.angle_beta   90.00
_cell.angle_gamma   90.00
#
_symmetry.space_group_name_H-M   'P 1'
#
loop_
_entity.id
_entity.type
_entity.pdbx_description
1 polymer ?
#
loop_
_entity_poly.entity_id
_entity_poly.type
_entity_poly.pdbx_seq_one_letter_code
_entity_poly.pdbx_strand_id
1 'polypeptide(L)'
;MIVGLIIVFLFSIFAASYLLARRDDKILDLQQRVDFLEQKSNKKIISRLLFVELKSVNSVLDTLNNCFYLIDKEGNYDVDTEYRLADVNDGWWENLSIQDLEVVNKLKNG
;
A
#
# COMPACT_ATOMS: atom_id res chain seq x y z
N MET A 1 -67.96 0.57 4.66
CA MET A 1 -66.97 -0.05 5.57
C MET A 1 -65.84 -0.74 4.80
N ILE A 2 -66.13 -1.67 3.89
CA ILE A 2 -65.13 -2.43 3.11
C ILE A 2 -64.23 -1.52 2.25
N VAL A 3 -64.81 -0.53 1.54
CA VAL A 3 -64.03 0.41 0.70
C VAL A 3 -63.05 1.25 1.53
N GLY A 4 -63.44 1.67 2.74
CA GLY A 4 -62.55 2.39 3.65
C GLY A 4 -61.37 1.55 4.12
N LEU A 5 -61.58 0.26 4.39
CA LEU A 5 -60.51 -0.68 4.74
C LEU A 5 -59.52 -0.88 3.58
N ILE A 6 -60.02 -0.96 2.34
CA ILE A 6 -59.17 -1.08 1.14
C ILE A 6 -58.29 0.16 0.97
N ILE A 7 -58.84 1.36 1.18
CA ILE A 7 -58.07 2.61 1.08
C ILE A 7 -56.97 2.69 2.15
N VAL A 8 -57.27 2.33 3.40
CA VAL A 8 -56.28 2.30 4.48
C VAL A 8 -55.18 1.28 4.22
N PHE A 9 -55.53 0.12 3.68
CA PHE A 9 -54.58 -0.93 3.31
C PHE A 9 -53.65 -0.49 2.16
N LEU A 10 -54.17 0.20 1.15
CA LEU A 10 -53.34 0.77 0.08
C LEU A 10 -52.39 1.84 0.61
N PHE A 11 -52.86 2.67 1.55
CA PHE A 11 -52.04 3.72 2.16
C PHE A 11 -50.91 3.14 3.03
N SER A 12 -51.17 2.04 3.76
CA SER A 12 -50.14 1.39 4.57
C SER A 12 -49.06 0.72 3.72
N ILE A 13 -49.43 0.10 2.59
CA ILE A 13 -48.48 -0.44 1.62
C ILE A 13 -47.62 0.69 1.04
N PHE A 14 -48.25 1.78 0.61
CA PHE A 14 -47.52 2.92 0.05
C PHE A 14 -46.53 3.53 1.05
N ALA A 15 -46.95 3.71 2.30
CA ALA A 15 -46.10 4.20 3.37
C ALA A 15 -44.93 3.25 3.67
N ALA A 16 -45.16 1.94 3.66
CA ALA A 16 -44.11 0.94 3.86
C ALA A 16 -43.09 0.96 2.72
N SER A 17 -43.53 1.00 1.46
CA SER A 17 -42.67 1.10 0.29
C SER A 17 -41.82 2.37 0.29
N TYR A 18 -42.42 3.51 0.67
CA TYR A 18 -41.70 4.78 0.80
C TYR A 18 -40.61 4.74 1.88
N LEU A 19 -40.90 4.12 3.03
CA LEU A 19 -39.92 3.96 4.11
C LEU A 19 -38.76 3.03 3.73
N LEU A 20 -39.05 1.97 2.98
CA LEU A 20 -38.03 1.05 2.47
C LEU A 20 -37.09 1.75 1.48
N ALA A 21 -37.65 2.44 0.47
CA ALA A 21 -36.86 3.18 -0.51
C ALA A 21 -35.91 4.20 0.15
N ARG A 22 -36.41 4.95 1.15
CA ARG A 22 -35.59 5.93 1.88
C ARG A 22 -34.48 5.29 2.72
N ARG A 23 -34.65 4.06 3.20
CA ARG A 23 -33.56 3.33 3.88
C ARG A 23 -32.52 2.85 2.88
N ASP A 24 -32.96 2.30 1.76
CA ASP A 24 -32.06 1.75 0.73
C ASP A 24 -31.14 2.85 0.17
N ASP A 25 -31.68 4.05 -0.09
CA ASP A 25 -30.88 5.21 -0.52
C ASP A 25 -29.80 5.59 0.50
N LYS A 26 -30.12 5.54 1.80
CA LYS A 26 -29.14 5.83 2.87
C LYS A 26 -28.09 4.74 3.00
N ILE A 27 -28.48 3.48 2.81
CA ILE A 27 -27.54 2.34 2.83
C ILE A 27 -26.57 2.46 1.64
N LEU A 28 -27.07 2.85 0.47
CA LEU A 28 -26.25 3.05 -0.73
C LEU A 28 -25.23 4.20 -0.54
N ASP A 29 -25.65 5.34 0.01
CA ASP A 29 -24.73 6.46 0.32
C ASP A 29 -23.67 6.04 1.36
N LEU A 30 -24.06 5.26 2.37
CA LEU A 30 -23.10 4.73 3.35
C LEU A 30 -22.11 3.76 2.73
N GLN A 31 -22.55 2.85 1.85
CA GLN A 31 -21.68 1.92 1.14
C GLN A 31 -20.65 2.67 0.28
N GLN A 32 -21.09 3.66 -0.50
CA GLN A 32 -20.20 4.47 -1.34
C GLN A 32 -19.14 5.21 -0.52
N ARG A 33 -19.50 5.73 0.66
CA ARG A 33 -18.53 6.38 1.57
C ARG A 33 -17.53 5.40 2.16
N VAL A 34 -17.98 4.20 2.55
CA VAL A 34 -17.09 3.15 3.06
C VAL A 34 -16.09 2.74 1.98
N ASP A 35 -16.56 2.45 0.76
CA ASP A 35 -15.70 2.10 -0.38
C ASP A 35 -14.66 3.19 -0.66
N PHE A 36 -15.08 4.45 -0.64
CA PHE A 36 -14.18 5.59 -0.82
C PHE A 36 -13.11 5.67 0.29
N LEU A 37 -13.50 5.49 1.54
CA LEU A 37 -12.58 5.51 2.68
C LEU A 37 -11.61 4.33 2.63
N GLU A 38 -12.09 3.14 2.26
CA GLU A 38 -11.28 1.94 2.09
C GLU A 38 -10.23 2.11 0.99
N GLN A 39 -10.65 2.58 -0.20
CA GLN A 39 -9.71 2.88 -1.28
C GLN A 39 -8.66 3.92 -0.88
N LYS A 40 -9.06 4.98 -0.17
CA LYS A 40 -8.14 6.02 0.30
C LYS A 40 -7.15 5.49 1.33
N SER A 41 -7.61 4.66 2.26
CA SER A 41 -6.77 4.01 3.26
C SER A 41 -5.78 3.05 2.60
N ASN A 42 -6.26 2.19 1.69
CA ASN A 42 -5.43 1.22 0.99
C ASN A 42 -4.34 1.89 0.16
N LYS A 43 -4.64 2.95 -0.60
CA LYS A 43 -3.62 3.72 -1.33
C LYS A 43 -2.54 4.27 -0.39
N LYS A 44 -2.94 4.78 0.78
CA LYS A 44 -2.00 5.32 1.78
C LYS A 44 -1.11 4.21 2.37
N ILE A 45 -1.68 3.06 2.70
CA ILE A 45 -0.93 1.92 3.25
C ILE A 45 0.06 1.37 2.21
N ILE A 46 -0.39 1.15 0.98
CA ILE A 46 0.46 0.68 -0.12
C ILE A 46 1.60 1.67 -0.38
N SER A 47 1.32 2.96 -0.44
CA SER A 47 2.37 3.98 -0.64
C SER A 47 3.41 4.00 0.49
N ARG A 48 2.97 3.77 1.75
CA ARG A 48 3.88 3.70 2.90
C ARG A 48 4.71 2.43 2.87
N LEU A 49 4.12 1.29 2.50
CA LEU A 49 4.83 0.02 2.36
C LEU A 49 5.92 0.14 1.29
N LEU A 50 5.56 0.63 0.10
CA LEU A 50 6.51 0.89 -0.99
C LEU A 50 7.62 1.86 -0.57
N PHE A 51 7.28 2.90 0.18
CA PHE A 51 8.28 3.84 0.69
C PHE A 51 9.24 3.21 1.71
N VAL A 52 8.73 2.35 2.59
CA VAL A 52 9.55 1.60 3.55
C VAL A 52 10.44 0.61 2.84
N GLU A 53 9.91 -0.11 1.84
CA GLU A 53 10.68 -1.03 1.01
C GLU A 53 11.78 -0.29 0.24
N LEU A 54 11.46 0.81 -0.46
CA LEU A 54 12.44 1.63 -1.16
C LEU A 54 13.52 2.19 -0.22
N LYS A 55 13.15 2.65 0.98
CA LYS A 55 14.12 3.08 1.98
C LYS A 55 15.01 1.92 2.46
N SER A 56 14.43 0.74 2.64
CA SER A 56 15.17 -0.46 3.01
C SER A 56 16.15 -0.83 1.90
N VAL A 57 15.71 -0.87 0.65
CA VAL A 57 16.56 -1.15 -0.52
C VAL A 57 17.69 -0.13 -0.61
N ASN A 58 17.40 1.17 -0.51
CA ASN A 58 18.43 2.20 -0.53
C ASN A 58 19.42 2.05 0.61
N SER A 59 18.97 1.71 1.82
CA SER A 59 19.87 1.47 2.95
C SER A 59 20.80 0.28 2.72
N VAL A 60 20.31 -0.77 2.05
CA VAL A 60 21.13 -1.92 1.65
C VAL A 60 22.14 -1.51 0.59
N LEU A 61 21.69 -0.82 -0.46
CA LEU A 61 22.56 -0.29 -1.52
C LEU A 61 23.65 0.61 -0.96
N ASP A 62 23.30 1.58 -0.12
CA ASP A 62 24.25 2.50 0.52
C ASP A 62 25.29 1.73 1.34
N THR A 63 24.87 0.69 2.07
CA THR A 63 25.77 -0.13 2.88
C THR A 63 26.72 -0.95 2.01
N LEU A 64 26.18 -1.63 1.00
CA LEU A 64 26.97 -2.44 0.08
C LEU A 64 27.95 -1.56 -0.70
N ASN A 65 27.47 -0.46 -1.26
CA ASN A 65 28.30 0.51 -1.95
C ASN A 65 29.45 0.98 -1.04
N ASN A 66 29.16 1.45 0.18
CA ASN A 66 30.19 1.88 1.12
C ASN A 66 31.19 0.77 1.54
N CYS A 67 30.78 -0.50 1.54
CA CYS A 67 31.64 -1.62 1.89
C CYS A 67 32.47 -2.16 0.72
N PHE A 68 31.99 -2.02 -0.52
CA PHE A 68 32.55 -2.70 -1.69
C PHE A 68 33.14 -1.77 -2.74
N TYR A 69 33.10 -0.45 -2.56
CA TYR A 69 33.74 0.45 -3.50
C TYR A 69 35.23 0.12 -3.67
N LEU A 70 35.62 -0.09 -4.93
CA LEU A 70 37.01 -0.01 -5.33
C LEU A 70 37.38 1.47 -5.35
N ILE A 71 38.45 1.81 -4.64
CA ILE A 71 39.04 3.14 -4.68
C ILE A 71 39.99 3.16 -5.88
N ASP A 72 39.81 4.12 -6.77
CA ASP A 72 40.70 4.32 -7.92
C ASP A 72 42.12 4.73 -7.44
N LYS A 73 43.06 4.82 -8.37
CA LYS A 73 44.45 5.19 -8.02
C LYS A 73 44.57 6.63 -7.50
N GLU A 74 43.55 7.46 -7.75
CA GLU A 74 43.44 8.84 -7.30
C GLU A 74 42.76 8.98 -5.92
N GLY A 75 42.25 7.90 -5.32
CA GLY A 75 41.59 7.94 -4.03
C GLY A 75 40.09 8.23 -4.09
N ASN A 76 39.48 8.24 -5.27
CA ASN A 76 38.04 8.43 -5.44
C ASN A 76 37.32 7.08 -5.53
N TYR A 77 36.03 7.09 -5.21
CA TYR A 77 35.17 5.93 -5.39
C TYR A 77 34.93 5.66 -6.88
N ASP A 78 35.17 4.42 -7.32
CA ASP A 78 34.88 3.99 -8.69
C ASP A 78 33.37 3.89 -8.91
N VAL A 79 32.82 4.89 -9.60
CA VAL A 79 31.38 5.08 -9.85
C VAL A 79 30.81 3.98 -10.76
N ASP A 80 31.66 3.29 -11.53
CA ASP A 80 31.22 2.20 -12.41
C ASP A 80 30.91 0.90 -11.65
N THR A 81 31.31 0.83 -10.36
CA THR A 81 31.03 -0.31 -9.47
C THR A 81 29.84 -0.09 -8.53
N GLU A 82 29.19 1.08 -8.59
CA GLU A 82 28.07 1.44 -7.72
C GLU A 82 26.78 0.68 -8.10
N TYR A 83 26.19 -0.03 -7.15
CA TYR A 83 24.84 -0.60 -7.32
C TYR A 83 23.81 0.52 -7.34
N ARG A 84 22.95 0.53 -8.37
CA ARG A 84 21.84 1.48 -8.52
C ARG A 84 20.52 0.79 -8.25
N LEU A 85 19.50 1.57 -7.89
CA LEU A 85 18.11 1.11 -7.78
C LEU A 85 17.62 0.34 -9.02
N ALA A 86 18.10 0.71 -10.21
CA ALA A 86 17.76 0.06 -11.46
C ALA A 86 18.30 -1.38 -11.59
N ASP A 87 19.34 -1.71 -10.82
CA ASP A 87 19.98 -3.03 -10.82
C ASP A 87 19.27 -3.99 -9.83
N VAL A 88 18.45 -3.45 -8.93
CA VAL A 88 17.70 -4.21 -7.93
C VAL A 88 16.49 -4.89 -8.57
N ASN A 89 16.57 -6.21 -8.71
CA ASN A 89 15.48 -7.09 -9.10
C ASN A 89 15.47 -8.34 -8.19
N ASP A 90 14.49 -9.21 -8.33
CA ASP A 90 14.37 -10.42 -7.50
C ASP A 90 15.63 -11.31 -7.57
N GLY A 91 16.21 -11.46 -8.78
CA GLY A 91 17.46 -12.19 -8.98
C GLY A 91 18.68 -11.51 -8.36
N TRP A 92 18.69 -10.18 -8.25
CA TRP A 92 19.75 -9.44 -7.55
C TRP A 92 19.75 -9.79 -6.06
N TRP A 93 18.59 -9.84 -5.42
CA TRP A 93 18.46 -10.26 -4.01
C TRP A 93 18.92 -11.71 -3.80
N GLU A 94 18.59 -12.60 -4.74
CA GLU A 94 19.00 -14.01 -4.68
C GLU A 94 20.51 -14.21 -4.92
N ASN A 95 21.15 -13.30 -5.66
CA ASN A 95 22.58 -13.34 -5.96
C ASN A 95 23.44 -12.67 -4.88
N LEU A 96 22.85 -11.91 -3.95
CA LEU A 96 23.58 -11.39 -2.79
C LEU A 96 24.07 -12.56 -1.94
N SER A 97 25.38 -12.61 -1.66
CA SER A 97 25.93 -13.68 -0.84
C SER A 97 25.45 -13.53 0.60
N ILE A 98 25.41 -14.65 1.34
CA ILE A 98 25.10 -14.65 2.78
C ILE A 98 26.03 -13.69 3.54
N GLN A 99 27.28 -13.54 3.09
CA GLN A 99 28.27 -12.64 3.68
C GLN A 99 27.90 -11.17 3.47
N ASP A 100 27.39 -10.80 2.30
CA ASP A 100 26.91 -9.44 2.00
C ASP A 100 25.72 -9.07 2.89
N LEU A 101 24.79 -10.02 3.07
CA LEU A 101 23.63 -9.87 3.96
C LEU A 101 24.04 -9.78 5.44
N GLU A 102 25.09 -10.48 5.87
CA GLU A 102 25.62 -10.37 7.23
C GLU A 102 26.22 -8.99 7.51
N VAL A 103 26.95 -8.40 6.55
CA VAL A 103 27.55 -7.07 6.69
C VAL A 103 26.46 -6.01 6.82
N VAL A 104 25.42 -6.08 5.98
CA VAL A 104 24.24 -5.22 6.04
C VAL A 104 23.52 -5.34 7.40
N ASN A 105 23.38 -6.56 7.91
CA ASN A 105 22.68 -6.80 9.18
C ASN A 105 23.52 -6.42 10.43
N LYS A 106 24.85 -6.54 10.39
CA LYS A 106 25.74 -6.17 11.51
C LYS A 106 25.72 -4.65 11.77
N LEU A 107 25.62 -3.83 10.72
CA LEU A 107 25.57 -2.37 10.84
C LEU A 107 24.25 -1.84 11.45
N LYS A 108 23.16 -2.60 11.36
CA LYS A 108 21.86 -2.20 11.92
C LYS A 108 21.79 -2.31 13.46
N ASN A 109 22.73 -3.02 14.07
CA ASN A 109 22.83 -3.22 15.52
C ASN A 109 24.02 -2.48 16.16
N GLY A 110 24.68 -1.58 15.42
CA GLY A 110 25.77 -0.73 15.89
C GLY A 110 25.31 0.64 16.36
#